data_AF-A0A3B9PMT8-F1
#
_entry.id   AF-A0A3B9PMT8-F1
#
_cell.length_a   1.000
_cell.length_b   1.000
_cell.length_c   1.000
_cell.angle_alpha   90.00
_cell.angle_beta   90.00
_cell.angle_gamma   90.00
#
_symmetry.space_group_name_H-M   'P 1'
#
loop_
_entity.id
_entity.type
_entity.pdbx_description
1 polymer ?
#
loop_
_entity_poly.entity_id
_entity_poly.type
_entity_poly.pdbx_seq_one_letter_code
_entity_poly.pdbx_strand_id
1 'polypeptide(L)'
;MSLRGLSSALGARGGWLVAALITCVLVLSGWSPLKRLDLVAYDSIEPLSRAEALPPASVVVAIDEATLSALGRWPWNRSVHAALIDRLTASGVAAVGMSILFPEAAPGDTEFAEALAASRRVVLALAPRAEDEGITSVGELLPVPQLAGNAAALGHVDVELGADGLARRTFAHAGSGSARWDALALATL
;
A
#
# COMPACT_ATOMS: atom_id res chain seq x y z
N MET A 1 -33.29 56.65 24.62
CA MET A 1 -32.80 55.49 23.85
C MET A 1 -31.98 54.62 24.80
N SER A 2 -32.48 53.45 25.16
CA SER A 2 -31.97 52.63 26.29
C SER A 2 -30.65 51.93 25.94
N LEU A 3 -29.65 52.06 26.81
CA LEU A 3 -28.32 51.43 26.72
C LEU A 3 -28.37 49.89 26.61
N ARG A 4 -29.51 49.26 26.95
CA ARG A 4 -29.74 47.81 26.82
C ARG A 4 -29.94 47.33 25.37
N GLY A 5 -30.33 48.22 24.45
CA GLY A 5 -30.52 47.87 23.03
C GLY A 5 -29.21 47.85 22.22
N LEU A 6 -28.17 48.53 22.70
CA LEU A 6 -26.87 48.59 22.04
C LEU A 6 -26.03 47.34 22.32
N SER A 7 -26.10 46.80 23.55
CA SER A 7 -25.34 45.60 23.95
C SER A 7 -25.85 44.32 23.26
N SER A 8 -27.14 44.21 22.97
CA SER A 8 -27.71 43.09 22.21
C SER A 8 -27.35 43.16 20.72
N ALA A 9 -27.30 44.35 20.13
CA ALA A 9 -26.87 44.56 18.75
C ALA A 9 -25.37 44.32 18.56
N LEU A 10 -24.52 44.66 19.54
CA LEU A 10 -23.08 44.34 19.52
C LEU A 10 -22.82 42.85 19.74
N GLY A 11 -23.58 42.17 20.61
CA GLY A 11 -23.48 40.72 20.82
C GLY A 11 -23.86 39.91 19.57
N ALA A 12 -24.93 40.31 18.88
CA ALA A 12 -25.35 39.68 17.63
C ALA A 12 -24.33 39.89 16.49
N ARG A 13 -23.76 41.11 16.37
CA ARG A 13 -22.74 41.43 15.36
C ARG A 13 -21.37 40.78 15.64
N GLY A 14 -21.00 40.65 16.92
CA GLY A 14 -19.80 39.93 17.34
C GLY A 14 -19.83 38.46 16.96
N GLY A 15 -20.99 37.81 17.09
CA GLY A 15 -21.19 36.41 16.66
C GLY A 15 -20.94 36.22 15.16
N TRP A 16 -21.42 37.14 14.31
CA TRP A 16 -21.18 37.10 12.86
C TRP A 16 -19.71 37.31 12.49
N LEU A 17 -18.99 38.18 13.20
CA LEU A 17 -17.57 38.40 12.96
C LEU A 17 -16.73 37.18 13.36
N VAL A 18 -17.05 36.53 14.47
CA VAL A 18 -16.39 35.28 14.89
C VAL A 18 -16.71 34.15 13.91
N ALA A 19 -17.96 34.00 13.47
CA ALA A 19 -18.35 33.01 12.47
C ALA A 19 -17.66 33.25 11.11
N ALA A 20 -17.55 34.50 10.68
CA ALA A 20 -16.85 34.88 9.46
C ALA A 20 -15.34 34.61 9.58
N LEU A 21 -14.74 34.88 10.74
CA LEU A 21 -13.32 34.58 10.99
C LEU A 21 -13.06 33.07 11.00
N ILE A 22 -13.89 32.28 11.69
CA ILE A 22 -13.79 30.82 11.71
C ILE A 22 -13.95 30.26 10.29
N THR A 23 -14.96 30.73 9.54
CA THR A 23 -15.16 30.34 8.14
C THR A 23 -13.96 30.72 7.28
N CYS A 24 -13.42 31.93 7.42
CA CYS A 24 -12.24 32.39 6.71
C CYS A 24 -11.02 31.51 7.03
N VAL A 25 -10.78 31.18 8.30
CA VAL A 25 -9.69 30.29 8.72
C VAL A 25 -9.90 28.86 8.18
N LEU A 26 -11.12 28.33 8.18
CA LEU A 26 -11.43 27.01 7.61
C LEU A 26 -11.23 26.96 6.08
N VAL A 27 -11.64 28.02 5.37
CA VAL A 27 -11.44 28.17 3.93
C VAL A 27 -9.95 28.32 3.60
N LEU A 28 -9.24 29.21 4.30
CA LEU A 28 -7.80 29.46 4.09
C LEU A 28 -6.93 28.25 4.50
N SER A 29 -7.38 27.44 5.47
CA SER A 29 -6.68 26.20 5.87
C SER A 29 -7.05 24.98 5.03
N GLY A 30 -7.88 25.14 3.99
CA GLY A 30 -8.27 24.04 3.09
C GLY A 30 -8.96 22.89 3.81
N TRP A 31 -9.71 23.17 4.89
CA TRP A 31 -10.47 22.20 5.69
C TRP A 31 -9.60 21.15 6.42
N SER A 32 -8.28 21.36 6.50
CA SER A 32 -7.32 20.48 7.17
C SER A 32 -7.69 20.09 8.62
N PRO A 33 -8.13 21.00 9.52
CA PRO A 33 -8.51 20.61 10.89
C PRO A 33 -9.76 19.72 10.94
N LEU A 34 -10.70 19.89 10.01
CA LEU A 34 -11.88 19.02 9.93
C LEU A 34 -11.51 17.60 9.49
N LYS A 35 -10.57 17.46 8.55
CA LYS A 35 -10.03 16.15 8.15
C LYS A 35 -9.34 15.42 9.30
N ARG A 36 -8.61 16.14 10.16
CA ARG A 36 -7.97 15.52 11.34
C ARG A 36 -9.00 15.01 12.34
N LEU A 37 -10.07 15.76 12.59
CA LEU A 37 -11.17 15.31 13.46
C LEU A 37 -11.87 14.08 12.86
N ASP A 38 -12.08 14.07 11.54
CA ASP A 38 -12.63 12.93 10.81
C ASP A 38 -11.75 11.69 10.94
N LEU A 39 -10.43 11.81 10.77
CA LEU A 39 -9.49 10.70 10.96
C LEU A 39 -9.49 10.16 12.40
N VAL A 40 -9.53 11.04 13.41
CA VAL A 40 -9.63 10.61 14.81
C VAL A 40 -10.95 9.88 15.08
N ALA A 41 -12.06 10.38 14.53
CA ALA A 41 -13.35 9.71 14.64
C ALA A 41 -13.33 8.34 13.93
N TYR A 42 -12.77 8.29 12.72
CA TYR A 42 -12.59 7.05 11.96
C TYR A 42 -11.78 6.03 12.76
N ASP A 43 -10.60 6.40 13.25
CA ASP A 43 -9.71 5.50 14.00
C ASP A 43 -10.35 5.04 15.33
N SER A 44 -11.26 5.84 15.90
CA SER A 44 -12.02 5.46 17.12
C SER A 44 -13.15 4.48 16.85
N ILE A 45 -13.74 4.52 15.64
CA ILE A 45 -14.89 3.70 15.24
C ILE A 45 -14.45 2.43 14.50
N GLU A 46 -13.32 2.45 13.80
CA GLU A 46 -12.78 1.32 13.02
C GLU A 46 -12.78 0.00 13.81
N PRO A 47 -12.30 -0.05 15.07
CA PRO A 47 -12.28 -1.30 15.84
C PRO A 47 -13.67 -1.90 16.08
N LEU A 48 -14.72 -1.06 16.11
CA LEU A 48 -16.10 -1.49 16.31
C LEU A 48 -16.71 -2.08 15.04
N SER A 49 -16.19 -1.69 13.87
CA SER A 49 -16.62 -2.15 12.55
C SER A 49 -15.78 -3.29 11.99
N ARG A 50 -14.67 -3.63 12.67
CA ARG A 50 -13.76 -4.70 12.25
C ARG A 50 -14.49 -6.03 12.34
N ALA A 51 -14.63 -6.72 11.21
CA ALA A 51 -15.10 -8.10 11.20
C ALA A 51 -14.21 -8.96 12.11
N GLU A 52 -14.79 -9.96 12.79
CA GLU A 52 -13.99 -10.92 13.54
C GLU A 52 -12.88 -11.47 12.65
N ALA A 53 -11.65 -11.45 13.16
CA ALA A 53 -10.51 -11.97 12.44
C ALA A 53 -10.74 -13.46 12.17
N LEU A 54 -10.96 -13.81 10.90
CA LEU A 54 -10.93 -15.20 10.48
C LEU A 54 -9.58 -15.81 10.89
N PRO A 55 -9.53 -17.09 11.30
CA PRO A 55 -8.27 -17.75 11.55
C PRO A 55 -7.36 -17.57 10.33
N PRO A 56 -6.07 -17.23 10.53
CA PRO A 56 -5.19 -16.85 9.43
C PRO A 56 -5.04 -18.03 8.47
N ALA A 57 -5.58 -17.87 7.27
CA ALA A 57 -5.45 -18.82 6.16
C ALA A 57 -4.10 -18.69 5.42
N SER A 58 -3.23 -17.80 5.89
CA SER A 58 -1.93 -17.49 5.29
C SER A 58 -0.84 -17.43 6.36
N VAL A 59 0.40 -17.63 5.93
CA VAL A 59 1.60 -17.51 6.77
C VAL A 59 2.54 -16.51 6.11
N VAL A 60 3.17 -15.66 6.91
CA VAL A 60 4.19 -14.72 6.44
C VAL A 60 5.57 -15.35 6.62
N VAL A 61 6.29 -15.49 5.51
CA VAL A 61 7.72 -15.84 5.53
C VAL A 61 8.51 -14.53 5.50
N ALA A 62 8.99 -14.11 6.66
CA ALA A 62 9.71 -12.86 6.82
C ALA A 62 11.23 -13.03 6.60
N ILE A 63 11.88 -11.95 6.18
CA ILE A 63 13.34 -11.84 6.17
C ILE A 63 13.73 -10.99 7.36
N ASP A 64 14.39 -11.60 8.35
CA ASP A 64 14.85 -10.96 9.57
C ASP A 64 16.37 -11.08 9.76
N GLU A 65 16.89 -10.53 10.85
CA GLU A 65 18.32 -10.55 11.15
C GLU A 65 18.87 -11.98 11.31
N ALA A 66 18.08 -12.89 11.90
CA ALA A 66 18.48 -14.29 12.04
C ALA A 66 18.62 -14.97 10.67
N THR A 67 17.69 -14.68 9.74
CA THR A 67 17.71 -15.17 8.37
C THR A 67 18.90 -14.60 7.60
N LEU A 68 19.19 -13.31 7.74
CA LEU A 68 20.36 -12.67 7.12
C LEU A 68 21.67 -13.22 7.70
N SER A 69 21.73 -13.50 8.99
CA SER A 69 22.90 -14.15 9.61
C SER A 69 23.09 -15.58 9.09
N ALA A 70 22.02 -16.30 8.76
CA ALA A 70 22.08 -17.69 8.29
C ALA A 70 22.36 -17.81 6.79
N LEU A 71 21.77 -16.93 5.96
CA LEU A 71 21.83 -17.00 4.50
C LEU A 71 22.81 -15.99 3.88
N GLY A 72 23.32 -15.06 4.68
CA GLY A 72 24.21 -14.00 4.25
C GLY A 72 23.49 -12.70 3.89
N ARG A 73 24.25 -11.73 3.41
CA ARG A 73 23.80 -10.37 3.16
C ARG A 73 22.83 -10.29 1.97
N TRP A 74 21.76 -9.51 2.13
CA TRP A 74 20.84 -9.14 1.05
C TRP A 74 21.48 -8.14 0.05
N PRO A 75 21.14 -8.16 -1.25
CA PRO A 75 20.26 -9.12 -1.94
C PRO A 75 20.93 -10.46 -2.20
N TRP A 76 20.17 -11.55 -2.03
CA TRP A 76 20.66 -12.90 -2.27
C TRP A 76 20.68 -13.27 -3.76
N ASN A 77 21.43 -14.33 -4.08
CA ASN A 77 21.29 -15.03 -5.35
C ASN A 77 19.87 -15.62 -5.48
N ARG A 78 19.31 -15.58 -6.68
CA ARG A 78 17.93 -15.98 -6.99
C ARG A 78 17.67 -17.47 -6.79
N SER A 79 18.72 -18.30 -6.82
CA SER A 79 18.66 -19.71 -6.40
C SER A 79 18.09 -19.90 -4.98
N VAL A 80 18.32 -18.94 -4.06
CA VAL A 80 17.72 -18.98 -2.71
C VAL A 80 16.20 -18.84 -2.79
N HIS A 81 15.70 -17.97 -3.67
CA HIS A 81 14.26 -17.78 -3.88
C HIS A 81 13.64 -18.98 -4.60
N ALA A 82 14.36 -19.59 -5.56
CA ALA A 82 13.95 -20.83 -6.23
C ALA A 82 13.75 -21.96 -5.21
N ALA A 83 14.74 -22.21 -4.36
CA ALA A 83 14.67 -23.23 -3.32
C ALA A 83 13.54 -22.97 -2.29
N LEU A 84 13.23 -21.70 -2.01
CA LEU A 84 12.08 -21.34 -1.17
C LEU A 84 10.76 -21.72 -1.85
N ILE A 85 10.59 -21.37 -3.14
CA ILE A 85 9.39 -21.73 -3.91
C ILE A 85 9.20 -23.24 -3.95
N ASP A 86 10.25 -24.00 -4.19
CA ASP A 86 10.17 -25.47 -4.26
C ASP A 86 9.66 -26.06 -2.94
N ARG A 87 10.19 -25.59 -1.81
CA ARG A 87 9.76 -26.03 -0.47
C ARG A 87 8.31 -25.66 -0.16
N LEU A 88 7.91 -24.43 -0.48
CA LEU A 88 6.54 -23.97 -0.28
C LEU A 88 5.56 -24.77 -1.17
N THR A 89 5.92 -24.98 -2.43
CA THR A 89 5.12 -25.76 -3.38
C THR A 89 4.95 -27.21 -2.90
N ALA A 90 6.04 -27.84 -2.44
CA ALA A 90 6.02 -29.19 -1.88
C ALA A 90 5.16 -29.30 -0.62
N SER A 91 5.02 -28.23 0.16
CA SER A 91 4.13 -28.19 1.33
C SER A 91 2.63 -28.08 0.99
N GLY A 92 2.29 -27.92 -0.29
CA GLY A 92 0.90 -27.93 -0.75
C GLY A 92 0.15 -26.60 -0.60
N VAL A 93 0.87 -25.48 -0.42
CA VAL A 93 0.22 -24.14 -0.37
C VAL A 93 -0.58 -23.87 -1.64
N ALA A 94 -1.71 -23.19 -1.51
CA ALA A 94 -2.58 -22.85 -2.65
C ALA A 94 -1.94 -21.79 -3.56
N ALA A 95 -1.32 -20.77 -2.97
CA ALA A 95 -0.67 -19.66 -3.67
C ALA A 95 0.52 -19.12 -2.86
N VAL A 96 1.40 -18.38 -3.52
CA VAL A 96 2.54 -17.68 -2.91
C VAL A 96 2.59 -16.25 -3.45
N GLY A 97 2.31 -15.26 -2.59
CA GLY A 97 2.53 -13.85 -2.91
C GLY A 97 3.94 -13.42 -2.51
N MET A 98 4.78 -13.05 -3.47
CA MET A 98 6.16 -12.63 -3.21
C MET A 98 6.27 -11.11 -3.24
N SER A 99 6.23 -10.48 -2.06
CA SER A 99 6.38 -9.03 -1.88
C SER A 99 7.85 -8.58 -1.95
N ILE A 100 8.53 -8.96 -3.04
CA ILE A 100 9.91 -8.58 -3.34
C ILE A 100 9.92 -8.14 -4.81
N LEU A 101 10.56 -7.01 -5.10
CA LEU A 101 10.66 -6.47 -6.45
C LEU A 101 11.89 -7.04 -7.16
N PHE A 102 11.72 -7.48 -8.41
CA PHE A 102 12.79 -8.06 -9.23
C PHE A 102 13.02 -7.32 -10.55
N PRO A 103 13.26 -5.99 -10.53
CA PRO A 103 13.33 -5.19 -11.75
C PRO A 103 14.59 -5.39 -12.59
N GLU A 104 15.62 -5.99 -12.01
CA GLU A 104 16.95 -6.11 -12.59
C GLU A 104 17.37 -7.57 -12.64
N ALA A 105 18.10 -7.90 -13.70
CA ALA A 105 18.65 -9.23 -13.90
C ALA A 105 19.68 -9.53 -12.82
N ALA A 106 19.64 -10.74 -12.27
CA ALA A 106 20.51 -11.16 -11.19
C ALA A 106 20.97 -12.62 -11.38
N PRO A 107 22.11 -13.01 -10.79
CA PRO A 107 22.53 -14.40 -10.78
C PRO A 107 21.44 -15.33 -10.22
N GLY A 108 21.19 -16.42 -10.95
CA GLY A 108 20.19 -17.45 -10.63
C GLY A 108 18.78 -17.19 -11.17
N ASP A 109 18.56 -16.15 -11.98
CA ASP A 109 17.24 -15.87 -12.57
C ASP A 109 16.70 -17.06 -13.39
N THR A 110 17.56 -17.86 -14.01
CA THR A 110 17.15 -19.08 -14.72
C THR A 110 16.54 -20.11 -13.78
N GLU A 111 17.22 -20.45 -12.68
CA GLU A 111 16.72 -21.42 -11.70
C GLU A 111 15.43 -20.90 -11.05
N PHE A 112 15.37 -19.60 -10.79
CA PHE A 112 14.18 -18.97 -10.23
C PHE A 112 12.99 -18.97 -11.20
N ALA A 113 13.21 -18.67 -12.48
CA ALA A 113 12.19 -18.76 -13.52
C ALA A 113 11.65 -20.19 -13.68
N GLU A 114 12.53 -21.20 -13.63
CA GLU A 114 12.15 -22.61 -13.68
C GLU A 114 11.29 -23.01 -12.47
N ALA A 115 11.66 -22.58 -11.26
CA ALA A 115 10.87 -22.82 -10.05
C ALA A 115 9.49 -22.13 -10.11
N LEU A 116 9.43 -20.89 -10.61
CA LEU A 116 8.17 -20.17 -10.84
C LEU A 116 7.25 -20.95 -11.80
N ALA A 117 7.80 -21.38 -12.94
CA ALA A 117 7.09 -22.12 -13.98
C ALA A 117 6.61 -23.50 -13.48
N ALA A 118 7.43 -24.19 -12.69
CA ALA A 118 7.08 -25.49 -12.10
C ALA A 118 5.97 -25.37 -11.04
N SER A 119 6.05 -24.33 -10.20
CA SER A 119 5.08 -24.09 -9.13
C SER A 119 3.70 -23.70 -9.67
N ARG A 120 3.64 -22.78 -10.66
CA ARG A 120 2.40 -22.18 -11.20
C ARG A 120 1.49 -21.54 -10.14
N ARG A 121 2.04 -21.21 -8.97
CA ARG A 121 1.30 -20.67 -7.80
C ARG A 121 1.82 -19.33 -7.31
N VAL A 122 2.88 -18.82 -7.94
CA VAL A 122 3.63 -17.67 -7.43
C VAL A 122 3.20 -16.41 -8.14
N VAL A 123 2.78 -15.42 -7.35
CA VAL A 123 2.48 -14.07 -7.80
C VAL A 123 3.66 -13.17 -7.44
N LEU A 124 4.23 -12.48 -8.43
CA LEU A 124 5.33 -11.55 -8.20
C LEU A 124 4.82 -10.12 -8.03
N ALA A 125 5.47 -9.36 -7.14
CA ALA A 125 5.15 -7.97 -6.90
C ALA A 125 5.67 -7.04 -8.01
N LEU A 126 4.89 -5.98 -8.26
CA LEU A 126 5.30 -4.79 -9.00
C LEU A 126 4.94 -3.52 -8.22
N ALA A 127 5.63 -2.42 -8.54
CA ALA A 127 5.42 -1.14 -7.87
C ALA A 127 5.37 0.01 -8.88
N PRO A 128 4.70 1.14 -8.56
CA PRO A 128 4.82 2.35 -9.36
C PRO A 128 6.26 2.88 -9.33
N ARG A 129 6.74 3.37 -10.48
CA ARG A 129 8.02 4.06 -10.62
C ARG A 129 7.75 5.52 -10.92
N ALA A 130 8.27 6.45 -10.12
CA ALA A 130 8.31 7.85 -10.54
C ALA A 130 9.32 7.97 -11.70
N GLU A 131 8.89 8.45 -12.86
CA GLU A 131 9.83 8.86 -13.91
C GLU A 131 10.40 10.25 -13.61
N ASP A 132 11.59 10.53 -14.15
CA ASP A 132 12.38 11.71 -13.86
C ASP A 132 11.61 13.03 -14.03
N GLU A 133 12.04 14.05 -13.27
CA GLU A 133 11.47 15.40 -13.22
C GLU A 133 11.31 16.02 -14.63
N GLY A 134 10.10 15.95 -15.18
CA GLY A 134 9.75 16.60 -16.45
C GLY A 134 8.63 15.92 -17.22
N ILE A 135 8.38 14.63 -16.99
CA ILE A 135 7.28 13.90 -17.63
C ILE A 135 6.31 13.42 -16.55
N THR A 136 5.05 13.82 -16.63
CA THR A 136 3.94 13.33 -15.78
C THR A 136 3.50 11.91 -16.17
N SER A 137 4.44 11.00 -16.44
CA SER A 137 4.16 9.58 -16.56
C SER A 137 4.72 8.85 -15.36
N VAL A 138 3.86 8.07 -14.71
CA VAL A 138 4.31 7.09 -13.72
C VAL A 138 4.73 5.87 -14.54
N GLY A 139 5.91 5.30 -14.32
CA GLY A 139 6.29 4.01 -14.88
C GLY A 139 5.79 2.88 -13.99
N GLU A 140 5.97 1.63 -14.44
CA GLU A 140 5.77 0.45 -13.59
C GLU A 140 7.10 -0.29 -13.46
N LEU A 141 7.48 -0.59 -12.23
CA LEU A 141 8.64 -1.38 -11.91
C LEU A 141 8.25 -2.86 -11.93
N LEU A 142 8.29 -3.45 -13.13
CA LEU A 142 7.96 -4.85 -13.37
C LEU A 142 9.15 -5.76 -13.05
N PRO A 143 8.91 -7.04 -12.69
CA PRO A 143 9.95 -8.06 -12.72
C PRO A 143 10.57 -8.16 -14.12
N VAL A 144 11.84 -8.57 -14.20
CA VAL A 144 12.48 -8.84 -15.50
C VAL A 144 11.63 -9.82 -16.34
N PRO A 145 11.59 -9.70 -17.68
CA PRO A 145 10.67 -10.46 -18.53
C PRO A 145 10.72 -11.97 -18.33
N GLN A 146 11.91 -12.51 -18.06
CA GLN A 146 12.12 -13.93 -17.79
C GLN A 146 11.37 -14.40 -16.53
N LEU A 147 11.31 -13.59 -15.47
CA LEU A 147 10.59 -13.92 -14.25
C LEU A 147 9.09 -13.63 -14.41
N ALA A 148 8.74 -12.48 -14.99
CA ALA A 148 7.36 -12.09 -15.22
C ALA A 148 6.59 -13.11 -16.08
N GLY A 149 7.22 -13.62 -17.13
CA GLY A 149 6.59 -14.61 -18.03
C GLY A 149 6.42 -16.00 -17.44
N ASN A 150 7.08 -16.32 -16.32
CA ASN A 150 7.01 -17.62 -15.65
C ASN A 150 6.24 -17.57 -14.32
N ALA A 151 5.91 -16.37 -13.82
CA ALA A 151 5.02 -16.20 -12.67
C ALA A 151 3.57 -16.57 -13.03
N ALA A 152 2.78 -16.98 -12.03
CA ALA A 152 1.36 -17.28 -12.22
C ALA A 152 0.56 -16.01 -12.51
N ALA A 153 0.91 -14.91 -11.85
CA ALA A 153 0.38 -13.58 -12.08
C ALA A 153 1.36 -12.51 -11.57
N LEU A 154 1.06 -11.25 -11.86
CA LEU A 154 1.71 -10.09 -11.24
C LEU A 154 0.68 -9.32 -10.42
N GLY A 155 1.09 -8.78 -9.27
CA GLY A 155 0.21 -7.98 -8.43
C GLY A 155 0.91 -6.73 -7.88
N HIS A 156 0.17 -5.62 -7.80
CA HIS A 156 0.73 -4.39 -7.28
C HIS A 156 0.86 -4.44 -5.75
N VAL A 157 1.90 -3.75 -5.25
CA VAL A 157 2.09 -3.49 -3.81
C VAL A 157 1.85 -2.02 -3.45
N ASP A 158 1.13 -1.30 -4.33
CA ASP A 158 0.80 0.10 -4.12
C ASP A 158 -0.10 0.31 -2.88
N VAL A 159 0.23 1.35 -2.11
CA VAL A 159 -0.45 1.71 -0.87
C VAL A 159 -0.61 3.22 -0.84
N GLU A 160 -1.85 3.66 -0.62
CA GLU A 160 -2.15 5.06 -0.42
C GLU A 160 -1.81 5.46 1.02
N LEU A 161 -0.84 6.34 1.17
CA LEU A 161 -0.54 6.97 2.46
C LEU A 161 -1.44 8.20 2.64
N GLY A 162 -2.11 8.27 3.79
CA GLY A 162 -2.86 9.44 4.20
C GLY A 162 -1.96 10.66 4.41
N ALA A 163 -2.55 11.84 4.59
CA ALA A 163 -1.82 13.07 4.88
C ALA A 163 -1.03 13.03 6.20
N ASP A 164 -1.31 12.05 7.05
CA ASP A 164 -0.61 11.72 8.30
C ASP A 164 0.45 10.62 8.13
N GLY A 165 0.66 10.13 6.91
CA GLY A 165 1.62 9.06 6.59
C GLY A 165 1.13 7.65 6.94
N LEU A 166 -0.13 7.49 7.32
CA LEU A 166 -0.69 6.18 7.67
C LEU A 166 -1.41 5.54 6.47
N ALA A 167 -1.11 4.26 6.24
CA ALA A 167 -1.82 3.43 5.30
C ALA A 167 -3.11 2.90 5.93
N ARG A 168 -4.27 3.30 5.39
CA ARG A 168 -5.58 2.78 5.81
C ARG A 168 -6.32 2.05 4.69
N ARG A 169 -5.84 2.17 3.44
CA ARG A 169 -6.47 1.62 2.25
C ARG A 169 -5.40 1.15 1.27
N THR A 170 -5.77 0.16 0.47
CA THR A 170 -5.05 -0.22 -0.74
C THR A 170 -6.06 -0.31 -1.88
N PHE A 171 -5.59 -0.11 -3.11
CA PHE A 171 -6.43 -0.29 -4.28
C PHE A 171 -6.64 -1.78 -4.55
N ALA A 172 -7.84 -2.19 -4.96
CA ALA A 172 -8.06 -3.55 -5.45
C ALA A 172 -7.36 -3.75 -6.81
N HIS A 173 -7.33 -2.69 -7.62
CA HIS A 173 -6.61 -2.63 -8.88
C HIS A 173 -5.82 -1.33 -8.99
N ALA A 174 -4.57 -1.41 -9.45
CA ALA A 174 -3.71 -0.26 -9.71
C ALA A 174 -2.89 -0.43 -10.99
N GLY A 175 -2.17 0.63 -11.37
CA GLY A 175 -1.31 0.65 -12.54
C GLY A 175 -1.14 2.05 -13.11
N SER A 176 -0.14 2.21 -13.97
CA SER A 176 0.11 3.48 -14.64
C SER A 176 -0.69 3.61 -15.93
N GLY A 177 -1.42 4.72 -16.05
CA GLY A 177 -2.31 5.01 -17.16
C GLY A 177 -3.61 4.19 -17.15
N SER A 178 -3.61 2.97 -16.59
CA SER A 178 -4.80 2.15 -16.36
C SER A 178 -4.65 1.27 -15.12
N ALA A 179 -5.75 1.03 -14.41
CA ALA A 179 -5.81 0.11 -13.26
C ALA A 179 -5.91 -1.35 -13.74
N ARG A 180 -4.77 -1.92 -14.16
CA ARG A 180 -4.68 -3.23 -14.81
C ARG A 180 -4.19 -4.37 -13.92
N TRP A 181 -3.52 -4.05 -12.83
CA TRP A 181 -2.93 -5.03 -11.93
C TRP A 181 -3.83 -5.19 -10.73
N ASP A 182 -4.08 -6.43 -10.32
CA ASP A 182 -4.72 -6.71 -9.04
C ASP A 182 -3.76 -6.40 -7.89
N ALA A 183 -4.30 -6.09 -6.71
CA ALA A 183 -3.50 -6.07 -5.49
C ALA A 183 -2.80 -7.43 -5.31
N LEU A 184 -1.56 -7.44 -4.82
CA LEU A 184 -0.79 -8.69 -4.64
C LEU A 184 -1.58 -9.78 -3.91
N ALA A 185 -2.34 -9.40 -2.87
CA ALA A 185 -3.18 -10.33 -2.13
C ALA A 185 -4.40 -10.82 -2.95
N LEU A 186 -5.02 -9.95 -3.74
CA LEU A 186 -6.17 -10.31 -4.59
C LEU A 186 -5.74 -11.28 -5.71
N ALA A 187 -4.56 -11.08 -6.29
CA ALA A 187 -3.99 -11.94 -7.33
C ALA A 187 -3.66 -13.37 -6.84
N THR A 188 -3.70 -13.63 -5.53
CA THR A 188 -3.45 -14.97 -4.95
C THR A 188 -4.71 -15.80 -4.71
N LEU A 189 -5.90 -15.24 -4.97
CA LEU A 189 -7.20 -15.92 -4.82
C LEU A 189 -7.61 -16.67 -6.09
#